data_AF-A0ABD2KG05-F1
#
_entry.id   AF-A0ABD2KG05-F1
#
_cell.length_a   1.000
_cell.length_b   1.000
_cell.length_c   1.000
_cell.angle_alpha   90.00
_cell.angle_beta   90.00
_cell.angle_gamma   90.00
#
_symmetry.space_group_name_H-M   'P 1'
#
loop_
_entity.id
_entity.type
_entity.pdbx_description
1 polymer ?
#
loop_
_entity_poly.entity_id
_entity_poly.type
_entity_poly.pdbx_seq_one_letter_code
_entity_poly.pdbx_strand_id
1 'polypeptide(L)'
;MSFRELRDATEILRSLGYPRLISIENFRTSNFTLIAEIVTWIVQKFDSNTRLPRHLDNETERVMFIKGVSSAITVSSISLKSRRSPSD
;
A
#
# COMPACT_ATOMS: atom_id res chain seq x y z
N MET A 1 -16.39 -5.07 -0.01
CA MET A 1 -16.32 -3.61 0.19
C MET A 1 -17.62 -3.01 -0.29
N SER A 2 -18.21 -2.10 0.47
CA SER A 2 -19.38 -1.33 0.06
C SER A 2 -19.03 -0.33 -1.04
N PHE A 3 -20.03 0.13 -1.78
CA PHE A 3 -19.84 1.16 -2.80
C PHE A 3 -19.22 2.45 -2.23
N ARG A 4 -19.61 2.82 -0.99
CA ARG A 4 -19.06 3.98 -0.28
C ARG A 4 -17.55 3.80 -0.04
N GLU A 5 -17.15 2.66 0.54
CA GLU A 5 -15.73 2.37 0.80
C GLU A 5 -14.88 2.40 -0.47
N LEU A 6 -15.42 1.85 -1.58
CA LEU A 6 -14.71 1.85 -2.86
C LEU A 6 -14.54 3.25 -3.43
N ARG A 7 -15.59 4.08 -3.35
CA ARG A 7 -15.53 5.48 -3.77
C ARG A 7 -14.53 6.27 -2.91
N ASP A 8 -14.60 6.11 -1.60
CA ASP A 8 -13.70 6.82 -0.69
C ASP A 8 -12.24 6.41 -0.97
N ALA A 9 -11.97 5.13 -1.18
CA ALA A 9 -10.64 4.64 -1.53
C ALA A 9 -10.12 5.23 -2.84
N THR A 10 -10.93 5.28 -3.91
CA THR A 10 -10.49 5.86 -5.20
C THR A 10 -10.27 7.37 -5.11
N GLU A 11 -11.10 8.08 -4.35
CA GLU A 11 -10.92 9.51 -4.10
C GLU A 11 -9.65 9.80 -3.29
N ILE A 12 -9.34 8.98 -2.28
CA ILE A 12 -8.10 9.07 -1.49
C ILE A 12 -6.87 8.80 -2.37
N LEU A 13 -6.89 7.76 -3.20
CA LEU A 13 -5.75 7.46 -4.08
C LEU A 13 -5.49 8.60 -5.07
N ARG A 14 -6.55 9.19 -5.63
CA ARG A 14 -6.45 10.36 -6.50
C ARG A 14 -5.88 11.57 -5.77
N SER A 15 -6.33 11.86 -4.55
CA SER A 15 -5.85 13.01 -3.78
C SER A 15 -4.38 12.86 -3.36
N LEU A 16 -3.91 11.64 -3.13
CA LEU A 16 -2.50 11.33 -2.85
C LEU A 16 -1.60 11.36 -4.10
N GLY A 17 -2.19 11.53 -5.29
CA GLY A 17 -1.47 11.58 -6.57
C GLY A 17 -1.03 10.21 -7.09
N TYR A 18 -1.80 9.15 -6.81
CA TYR A 18 -1.54 7.84 -7.37
C TYR A 18 -1.60 7.93 -8.92
N PRO A 19 -0.55 7.50 -9.64
CA PRO A 19 -0.37 7.85 -11.06
C PRO A 19 -1.35 7.15 -12.00
N ARG A 20 -1.98 6.06 -11.55
CA ARG A 20 -2.89 5.25 -12.36
C ARG A 20 -4.35 5.61 -12.04
N LEU A 21 -5.17 5.76 -13.07
CA LEU A 21 -6.62 5.90 -12.91
C LEU A 21 -7.21 4.58 -12.42
N ILE A 22 -8.00 4.64 -11.34
CA ILE A 22 -8.64 3.49 -10.72
C ILE A 22 -10.15 3.63 -10.79
N SER A 23 -10.80 2.65 -11.41
CA SER A 23 -12.25 2.55 -11.45
C SER A 23 -12.76 1.68 -10.30
N ILE A 24 -13.96 1.97 -9.83
CA ILE A 24 -14.68 1.12 -8.87
C ILE A 24 -14.88 -0.31 -9.44
N GLU A 25 -15.03 -0.43 -10.76
CA GLU A 25 -15.14 -1.72 -11.45
C GLU A 25 -13.92 -2.63 -11.21
N ASN A 26 -12.73 -2.08 -10.97
CA ASN A 26 -11.53 -2.86 -10.69
C ASN A 26 -11.61 -3.67 -9.38
N PHE A 27 -12.57 -3.38 -8.51
CA PHE A 27 -12.78 -4.03 -7.22
C PHE A 27 -14.07 -4.87 -7.16
N ARG A 28 -14.84 -4.97 -8.26
CA ARG A 28 -16.03 -5.86 -8.31
C ARG A 28 -15.66 -7.33 -8.18
N THR A 29 -14.46 -7.69 -8.62
CA THR A 29 -13.83 -8.98 -8.38
C THR A 29 -12.55 -8.77 -7.58
N SER A 30 -12.10 -9.82 -6.88
CA SER A 30 -10.82 -9.77 -6.18
C SER A 30 -9.68 -9.47 -7.16
N ASN A 31 -9.00 -8.34 -6.96
CA ASN A 31 -7.89 -7.88 -7.79
C ASN A 31 -6.65 -7.66 -6.94
N PHE A 32 -6.01 -8.78 -6.56
CA PHE A 32 -4.85 -8.73 -5.66
C PHE A 32 -3.67 -7.97 -6.27
N THR A 33 -3.42 -8.15 -7.57
CA THR A 33 -2.34 -7.46 -8.28
C THR A 33 -2.46 -5.96 -8.17
N LEU A 34 -3.67 -5.41 -8.34
CA LEU A 34 -3.90 -3.98 -8.20
C LEU A 34 -3.69 -3.50 -6.76
N ILE A 35 -4.20 -4.24 -5.78
CA ILE A 35 -3.98 -3.91 -4.36
C ILE A 35 -2.49 -3.92 -4.03
N ALA A 36 -1.75 -4.92 -4.51
CA ALA A 36 -0.32 -5.02 -4.29
C ALA A 36 0.46 -3.85 -4.93
N GLU A 37 0.06 -3.41 -6.12
CA GLU A 37 0.62 -2.23 -6.79
C GLU A 37 0.36 -0.96 -5.96
N ILE A 38 -0.88 -0.74 -5.54
CA ILE A 38 -1.29 0.41 -4.72
C ILE A 38 -0.51 0.44 -3.41
N VAL A 39 -0.46 -0.68 -2.69
CA VAL A 39 0.22 -0.78 -1.39
C VAL A 39 1.73 -0.58 -1.54
N THR A 40 2.34 -1.16 -2.59
CA THR A 40 3.75 -0.94 -2.89
C THR A 40 4.05 0.53 -3.11
N TRP A 41 3.22 1.22 -3.89
CA TRP A 41 3.36 2.65 -4.14
C TRP A 41 3.22 3.48 -2.85
N ILE A 42 2.27 3.15 -1.98
CA ILE A 42 2.10 3.82 -0.68
C ILE A 42 3.34 3.62 0.19
N VAL A 43 3.83 2.39 0.33
CA VAL A 43 5.00 2.10 1.17
C VAL A 43 6.26 2.80 0.64
N GLN A 44 6.43 2.84 -0.68
CA GLN A 44 7.56 3.53 -1.32
C GLN A 44 7.52 5.05 -1.18
N LYS A 45 6.36 5.65 -0.88
CA LYS A 45 6.28 7.07 -0.50
C LYS A 45 6.89 7.35 0.89
N PHE A 46 6.91 6.36 1.78
CA PHE A 46 7.54 6.51 3.10
C PHE A 46 9.03 6.17 3.06
N ASP A 47 9.40 5.13 2.32
CA ASP A 47 10.79 4.75 2.06
C ASP A 47 10.96 4.25 0.63
N SER A 48 11.62 5.07 -0.21
CA SER A 48 11.86 4.77 -1.62
C SER A 48 12.74 3.54 -1.85
N ASN A 49 13.49 3.09 -0.82
CA ASN A 49 14.35 1.92 -0.93
C ASN A 49 13.63 0.61 -0.58
N THR A 50 12.38 0.67 -0.12
CA THR A 50 11.64 -0.53 0.23
C THR A 50 11.44 -1.44 -1.00
N ARG A 51 11.86 -2.70 -0.85
CA ARG A 51 11.72 -3.76 -1.85
C ARG A 51 10.71 -4.79 -1.39
N LEU A 52 9.61 -4.91 -2.12
CA LEU A 52 8.59 -5.93 -1.89
C LEU A 52 8.65 -7.00 -3.00
N PRO A 53 8.22 -8.25 -2.70
CA PRO A 53 8.06 -9.29 -3.72
C PRO A 53 7.17 -8.81 -4.87
N ARG A 54 7.57 -9.12 -6.12
CA ARG A 54 6.83 -8.74 -7.33
C ARG A 54 6.04 -9.89 -7.96
N HIS A 55 6.45 -11.12 -7.69
CA HIS A 55 5.75 -12.34 -8.10
C HIS A 55 4.71 -12.67 -7.05
N LEU A 56 3.45 -12.81 -7.47
CA LEU A 56 2.26 -12.93 -6.61
C LEU A 56 1.27 -13.97 -7.17
N ASP A 57 1.82 -14.94 -7.89
CA ASP A 57 1.09 -15.89 -8.72
C ASP A 57 0.41 -16.97 -7.87
N ASN A 58 1.02 -17.30 -6.73
CA ASN A 58 0.47 -18.25 -5.76
C ASN A 58 0.21 -17.63 -4.38
N GLU A 59 -0.51 -18.37 -3.54
CA GLU A 59 -0.89 -17.91 -2.19
C GLU A 59 0.32 -17.64 -1.30
N THR A 60 1.33 -18.51 -1.34
CA THR A 60 2.54 -18.36 -0.52
C THR A 60 3.24 -17.05 -0.80
N GLU A 61 3.39 -16.67 -2.06
CA GLU A 61 3.96 -15.40 -2.49
C GLU A 61 3.14 -14.20 -1.99
N ARG A 62 1.80 -14.28 -2.06
CA ARG A 62 0.91 -13.23 -1.55
C ARG A 62 1.05 -13.06 -0.04
N VAL A 63 1.17 -14.16 0.71
CA VAL A 63 1.42 -14.11 2.16
C VAL A 63 2.77 -13.45 2.45
N MET A 64 3.82 -13.81 1.71
CA MET A 64 5.15 -13.19 1.86
C MET A 64 5.13 -11.70 1.53
N PHE A 65 4.37 -11.29 0.52
CA PHE A 65 4.16 -9.89 0.18
C PHE A 65 3.52 -9.11 1.34
N ILE A 66 2.41 -9.60 1.90
CA ILE A 66 1.71 -8.94 3.01
C ILE A 66 2.60 -8.84 4.25
N LYS A 67 3.39 -9.87 4.54
CA LYS A 67 4.40 -9.83 5.62
C LYS A 67 5.44 -8.73 5.37
N GLY A 68 5.96 -8.63 4.15
CA GLY A 68 6.91 -7.58 3.77
C GLY A 68 6.34 -6.17 3.92
N VAL A 69 5.09 -5.95 3.51
CA VAL A 69 4.37 -4.68 3.69
C VAL A 69 4.28 -4.30 5.17
N SER A 70 3.85 -5.25 6.02
CA SER A 70 3.72 -5.02 7.46
C SER A 70 5.05 -4.61 8.11
N SER A 71 6.13 -5.31 7.76
CA SER A 71 7.48 -4.98 8.23
C SER A 71 7.93 -3.58 7.76
N ALA A 72 7.69 -3.23 6.51
CA ALA A 72 8.09 -1.92 5.96
C ALA A 72 7.34 -0.76 6.64
N ILE A 73 6.04 -0.90 6.87
CA ILE A 73 5.24 0.11 7.59
C ILE A 73 5.74 0.25 9.03
N THR A 74 6.05 -0.87 9.70
CA THR A 74 6.58 -0.85 11.08
C THR A 74 7.87 -0.04 11.17
N VAL A 75 8.85 -0.33 10.30
CA VAL A 75 10.13 0.40 10.25
C VAL A 75 9.89 1.89 9.98
N SER A 76 9.04 2.21 9.00
CA SER A 76 8.70 3.60 8.66
C SER A 76 8.07 4.34 9.84
N SER A 77 7.13 3.70 10.54
CA SER A 77 6.46 4.30 11.70
C SER A 77 7.39 4.57 12.87
N ILE A 78 8.37 3.69 13.11
CA ILE A 78 9.41 3.87 14.13
C ILE A 78 10.32 5.06 13.75
N SER A 79 10.76 5.12 12.50
CA SER A 79 11.61 6.21 12.01
C SER A 79 10.90 7.58 12.11
N LEU A 80 9.61 7.64 11.79
CA LEU A 80 8.80 8.84 11.95
C LEU A 80 8.64 9.26 13.42
N LYS A 81 8.49 8.31 14.35
CA LYS A 81 8.43 8.61 15.79
C LYS A 81 9.77 9.11 16.32
N SER A 82 10.88 8.48 15.92
CA SER A 82 12.23 8.89 16.31
C SER A 82 12.57 10.32 15.86
N ARG A 83 12.10 10.75 14.68
CA ARG A 83 12.29 12.13 14.19
C ARG A 83 11.45 13.18 14.93
N ARG A 84 10.41 12.77 15.66
CA ARG A 84 9.51 13.68 16.38
C ARG A 84 9.89 13.87 17.85
N SER A 85 10.89 13.15 18.36
CA SER A 85 11.44 13.41 19.69
C SER A 85 12.22 14.73 19.65
N PRO A 86 11.75 15.80 20.30
CA PRO A 86 12.57 16.98 20.50
C PRO A 86 13.70 16.62 21.46
N SER A 87 14.87 17.17 21.21
CA SER A 87 15.91 17.31 22.21
C SER A 87 15.34 18.15 23.35
N ASP A 88 15.14 17.55 24.52
CA ASP A 88 15.10 18.29 25.80
C ASP A 88 16.50 18.76 26.17
#